data_AF-A0A921H144-F1
#
_entry.id   AF-A0A921H144-F1
#
_cell.length_a   1.000
_cell.length_b   1.000
_cell.length_c   1.000
_cell.angle_alpha   90.00
_cell.angle_beta   90.00
_cell.angle_gamma   90.00
#
_symmetry.space_group_name_H-M   'P 1'
#
loop_
_entity.id
_entity.type
_entity.pdbx_description
1 polymer ?
#
loop_
_entity_poly.entity_id
_entity_poly.type
_entity_poly.pdbx_seq_one_letter_code
_entity_poly.pdbx_strand_id
1 'polypeptide(L)'
;MTQELRLIQANSREDANLSPVSKIEIYSFFDPFSQECFKLSAILSKLRLEYKQYIRIRHILNPSLRILTKCQAQSSSDLDNIALAYKAAELQGRIRAERFIHLLQNEIIPKKDIITESMVNNCICNAGLDKDVFKEDLHNASIKESLQVDLHIAREMDIEEAPSLVFFNEDVHEEGLKVEGLYPYHIYTYIINELMGTSIEKELPPSLETYIEQQQLVTKEELLTIYEWPEKVLNKELKKLAIQQKIEKLSAPEGNFWKAKSEK
;
A
#
# COMPACT_ATOMS: atom_id res chain seq x y z
N MET A 1 0.98 -6.96 61.13
CA MET A 1 0.60 -7.59 59.85
C MET A 1 0.05 -6.54 58.87
N THR A 2 0.66 -5.35 58.79
CA THR A 2 0.08 -4.20 58.08
C THR A 2 1.13 -3.25 57.48
N GLN A 3 2.41 -3.63 57.51
CA GLN A 3 3.50 -2.86 56.91
C GLN A 3 4.20 -3.59 55.75
N GLU A 4 4.18 -4.93 55.70
CA GLU A 4 4.71 -5.68 54.55
C GLU A 4 3.80 -5.65 53.31
N LEU A 5 2.50 -5.37 53.48
CA LEU A 5 1.55 -5.24 52.36
C LEU A 5 1.65 -3.90 51.61
N ARG A 6 2.37 -2.89 52.13
CA ARG A 6 2.56 -1.61 51.43
C ARG A 6 3.76 -1.58 50.50
N LEU A 7 4.71 -2.52 50.63
CA LEU A 7 5.91 -2.57 49.80
C LEU A 7 5.73 -3.39 48.51
N ILE A 8 4.68 -4.22 48.43
CA ILE A 8 4.40 -5.05 47.24
C ILE A 8 3.58 -4.30 46.18
N GLN A 9 2.93 -3.19 46.54
CA GLN A 9 2.16 -2.35 45.60
C GLN A 9 2.99 -1.25 44.91
N ALA A 10 4.28 -1.14 45.21
CA ALA A 10 5.14 -0.07 44.68
C ALA A 10 5.86 -0.40 43.36
N ASN A 11 5.77 -1.64 42.84
CA ASN A 11 6.57 -2.10 41.68
C ASN A 11 5.75 -2.67 40.50
N SER A 12 4.48 -2.30 40.33
CA SER A 12 3.69 -2.75 39.16
C SER A 12 2.80 -1.69 38.53
N ARG A 13 3.27 -0.45 38.54
CA ARG A 13 2.84 0.58 37.59
C ARG A 13 4.05 1.01 36.81
N GLU A 14 4.48 0.16 35.89
CA GLU A 14 5.01 0.72 34.65
C GLU A 14 3.86 1.53 34.07
N ASP A 15 4.02 2.85 34.13
CA ASP A 15 3.19 3.80 33.42
C ASP A 15 3.26 3.42 31.94
N ALA A 16 2.35 2.56 31.50
CA ALA A 16 1.98 2.48 30.10
C ALA A 16 1.52 3.89 29.76
N ASN A 17 2.38 4.63 29.07
CA ASN A 17 2.08 5.96 28.53
C ASN A 17 0.88 5.81 27.60
N LEU A 18 -0.33 5.92 28.17
CA LEU A 18 -1.63 5.85 27.51
C LEU A 18 -1.99 7.19 26.86
N SER A 19 -0.99 8.00 26.53
CA SER A 19 -1.18 9.14 25.63
C SER A 19 -1.38 8.59 24.21
N PRO A 20 -2.44 8.99 23.49
CA PRO A 20 -2.59 8.64 22.09
C PRO A 20 -1.33 9.07 21.35
N VAL A 21 -0.68 8.12 20.68
CA VAL A 21 0.46 8.41 19.81
C VAL A 21 -0.06 9.28 18.67
N SER A 22 0.56 10.45 18.49
CA SER A 22 0.17 11.37 17.42
C SER A 22 0.29 10.67 16.06
N LYS A 23 -0.73 10.79 15.21
CA LYS A 23 -0.77 10.14 13.90
C LYS A 23 -0.66 11.12 12.75
N ILE A 24 0.32 10.88 11.90
CA ILE A 24 0.45 11.57 10.61
C ILE A 24 -0.46 10.88 9.59
N GLU A 25 -1.33 11.65 8.95
CA GLU A 25 -2.11 11.20 7.81
C GLU A 25 -1.35 11.51 6.52
N ILE A 26 -1.10 10.48 5.72
CA ILE A 26 -0.37 10.58 4.46
C ILE A 26 -1.33 10.24 3.33
N TYR A 27 -1.58 11.21 2.45
CA TYR A 27 -2.36 11.04 1.24
C TYR A 27 -1.39 10.82 0.08
N SER A 28 -1.41 9.62 -0.50
CA SER A 28 -0.54 9.23 -1.61
C SER A 28 -1.34 9.18 -2.90
N PHE A 29 -1.05 10.10 -3.81
CA PHE A 29 -1.68 10.20 -5.12
C PHE A 29 -0.82 9.49 -6.16
N PHE A 30 -1.41 8.56 -6.90
CA PHE A 30 -0.69 7.74 -7.88
C PHE A 30 -1.30 7.77 -9.28
N ASP A 31 -0.44 7.60 -10.28
CA ASP A 31 -0.80 7.28 -11.66
C ASP A 31 -0.57 5.77 -11.87
N PRO A 32 -1.60 5.01 -12.26
CA PRO A 32 -1.49 3.56 -12.43
C PRO A 32 -0.46 3.16 -13.51
N PHE A 33 -0.15 4.04 -14.45
CA PHE A 33 0.79 3.77 -15.54
C PHE A 33 2.20 4.30 -15.27
N SER A 34 2.45 4.91 -14.11
CA SER A 34 3.74 5.51 -13.77
C SER A 34 4.68 4.52 -13.10
N GLN A 35 5.87 4.35 -13.67
CA GLN A 35 6.94 3.55 -13.07
C GLN A 35 7.40 4.12 -11.72
N GLU A 36 7.34 5.45 -11.55
CA GLU A 36 7.69 6.08 -10.28
C GLU A 36 6.66 5.78 -9.19
N CYS A 37 5.37 5.76 -9.53
CA CYS A 37 4.30 5.37 -8.61
C CYS A 37 4.45 3.90 -8.17
N PHE A 38 4.83 3.02 -9.10
CA PHE A 38 5.09 1.61 -8.80
C PHE A 38 6.30 1.41 -7.88
N LYS A 39 7.38 2.18 -8.06
CA LYS A 39 8.50 2.17 -7.09
C LYS A 39 8.09 2.74 -5.74
N LEU A 40 7.26 3.78 -5.76
CA LEU A 40 6.76 4.40 -4.54
C LEU A 40 5.91 3.42 -3.72
N SER A 41 5.11 2.55 -4.34
CA SER A 41 4.27 1.59 -3.61
C SER A 41 5.08 0.70 -2.67
N ALA A 42 6.26 0.23 -3.09
CA ALA A 42 7.17 -0.54 -2.26
C ALA A 42 7.71 0.26 -1.07
N ILE A 43 8.01 1.55 -1.28
CA ILE A 43 8.41 2.47 -0.22
C ILE A 43 7.26 2.69 0.77
N LEU A 44 6.03 2.87 0.30
CA LEU A 44 4.85 3.03 1.16
C LEU A 44 4.57 1.78 1.99
N SER A 45 4.73 0.59 1.42
CA SER A 45 4.63 -0.67 2.17
C SER A 45 5.67 -0.72 3.29
N LYS A 46 6.92 -0.31 3.02
CA LYS A 46 7.96 -0.22 4.05
C LYS A 46 7.61 0.78 5.15
N LEU A 47 7.17 1.99 4.78
CA LEU A 47 6.73 3.01 5.75
C LEU A 47 5.60 2.50 6.64
N ARG A 48 4.61 1.81 6.06
CA ARG A 48 3.49 1.20 6.81
C ARG A 48 3.94 0.17 7.83
N LEU A 49 5.01 -0.57 7.54
CA LEU A 49 5.57 -1.56 8.46
C LEU A 49 6.37 -0.88 9.57
N GLU A 50 7.29 0.01 9.22
CA GLU A 50 8.21 0.63 10.19
C GLU A 50 7.53 1.66 11.10
N TYR A 51 6.49 2.35 10.61
CA TYR A 51 5.84 3.45 11.34
C TYR A 51 4.35 3.21 11.58
N LYS A 52 3.91 1.95 11.60
CA LYS A 52 2.49 1.55 11.71
C LYS A 52 1.73 2.28 12.84
N GLN A 53 2.39 2.50 13.97
CA GLN A 53 1.80 3.18 15.12
C GLN A 53 1.68 4.71 14.95
N TYR A 54 2.48 5.31 14.07
CA TYR A 54 2.59 6.76 13.87
C TYR A 54 1.93 7.27 12.59
N ILE A 55 1.69 6.43 11.59
CA ILE A 55 1.20 6.90 10.28
C ILE A 55 -0.07 6.16 9.82
N ARG A 56 -0.87 6.86 9.03
CA ARG A 56 -1.97 6.29 8.24
C ARG A 56 -1.80 6.72 6.79
N ILE A 57 -1.55 5.77 5.90
CA ILE A 57 -1.39 6.07 4.47
C ILE A 57 -2.68 5.73 3.72
N ARG A 58 -3.31 6.74 3.11
CA ARG A 58 -4.41 6.58 2.15
C ARG A 58 -3.87 6.69 0.74
N HIS A 59 -4.00 5.61 -0.04
CA HIS A 59 -3.57 5.58 -1.43
C HIS A 59 -4.74 5.92 -2.36
N ILE A 60 -4.61 6.98 -3.14
CA ILE A 60 -5.67 7.59 -3.95
C ILE A 60 -5.22 7.61 -5.41
N LEU A 61 -6.05 7.08 -6.29
CA LEU A 61 -5.85 7.24 -7.73
C LEU A 61 -5.96 8.72 -8.07
N ASN A 62 -4.92 9.35 -8.63
CA ASN A 62 -5.00 10.72 -9.08
C ASN A 62 -5.93 10.79 -10.31
N PRO A 63 -7.16 11.34 -10.20
CA PRO A 63 -8.12 11.33 -11.29
C PRO A 63 -7.97 12.60 -12.15
N SER A 64 -6.73 13.03 -12.39
CA SER A 64 -6.44 14.13 -13.32
C SER A 64 -6.99 13.83 -14.71
N LEU A 65 -7.32 14.87 -15.47
CA LEU A 65 -7.82 14.72 -16.84
C LEU A 65 -6.88 13.86 -17.69
N ARG A 66 -5.56 14.03 -17.52
CA ARG A 66 -4.53 13.25 -18.21
C ARG A 66 -4.64 11.76 -17.90
N ILE A 67 -4.75 11.40 -16.63
CA ILE A 67 -4.79 10.00 -16.18
C ILE A 67 -6.12 9.36 -16.58
N LEU A 68 -7.25 10.01 -16.32
CA LEU A 68 -8.57 9.47 -16.70
C LEU A 68 -8.72 9.31 -18.22
N THR A 69 -8.20 10.25 -19.01
CA THR A 69 -8.20 10.14 -20.48
C THR A 69 -7.37 8.94 -20.93
N LYS A 70 -6.21 8.69 -20.29
CA LYS A 70 -5.37 7.54 -20.60
C LYS A 70 -6.05 6.22 -20.20
N CYS A 71 -6.73 6.18 -19.05
CA CYS A 71 -7.54 5.03 -18.62
C CYS A 71 -8.61 4.70 -19.67
N GLN A 72 -9.34 5.72 -20.12
CA GLN A 72 -10.40 5.57 -21.13
C GLN A 72 -9.86 5.16 -22.51
N ALA A 73 -8.70 5.68 -22.90
CA ALA A 73 -8.10 5.39 -24.21
C ALA A 73 -7.50 3.97 -24.30
N GLN A 74 -7.11 3.37 -23.17
CA GLN A 74 -6.57 2.02 -23.11
C GLN A 74 -7.63 0.95 -22.84
N SER A 75 -8.85 1.34 -22.45
CA SER A 75 -9.95 0.43 -22.14
C SER A 75 -10.81 0.11 -23.36
N SER A 76 -11.24 -1.14 -23.47
CA SER A 76 -12.28 -1.60 -24.40
C SER A 76 -13.66 -1.75 -23.73
N SER A 77 -13.71 -1.79 -22.40
CA SER A 77 -14.91 -1.89 -21.58
C SER A 77 -14.75 -1.20 -20.22
N ASP A 78 -15.79 -1.19 -19.38
CA ASP A 78 -15.67 -0.69 -18.01
C ASP A 78 -14.81 -1.60 -17.13
N LEU A 79 -14.66 -2.89 -17.50
CA LEU A 79 -13.89 -3.87 -16.73
C LEU A 79 -12.38 -3.69 -16.88
N ASP A 80 -11.90 -3.31 -18.07
CA ASP A 80 -10.49 -3.04 -18.33
C ASP A 80 -10.12 -1.54 -18.17
N ASN A 81 -11.10 -0.69 -17.85
CA ASN A 81 -10.84 0.67 -17.38
C ASN A 81 -10.28 0.65 -15.95
N ILE A 82 -8.97 0.84 -15.83
CA ILE A 82 -8.23 0.77 -14.56
C ILE A 82 -8.75 1.71 -13.47
N ALA A 83 -9.29 2.87 -13.84
CA ALA A 83 -9.82 3.80 -12.86
C ALA A 83 -11.09 3.23 -12.21
N LEU A 84 -12.02 2.72 -13.02
CA LEU A 84 -13.24 2.07 -12.53
C LEU A 84 -12.91 0.78 -11.78
N ALA A 85 -12.02 -0.04 -12.34
CA ALA A 85 -11.58 -1.29 -11.75
C ALA A 85 -10.93 -1.09 -10.37
N TYR A 86 -10.08 -0.06 -10.21
CA TYR A 86 -9.49 0.26 -8.91
C TYR A 86 -10.54 0.66 -7.88
N LYS A 87 -11.51 1.51 -8.26
CA LYS A 87 -12.58 1.92 -7.35
C LYS A 87 -13.49 0.75 -6.95
N ALA A 88 -13.80 -0.16 -7.86
CA ALA A 88 -14.52 -1.39 -7.53
C ALA A 88 -13.71 -2.28 -6.56
N ALA A 89 -12.39 -2.36 -6.75
CA ALA A 89 -11.51 -3.08 -5.81
C ALA A 89 -11.53 -2.44 -4.41
N GLU A 90 -11.55 -1.10 -4.33
CA GLU A 90 -11.57 -0.37 -3.05
C GLU A 90 -12.81 -0.66 -2.21
N LEU A 91 -13.97 -0.91 -2.83
CA LEU A 91 -15.21 -1.27 -2.13
C LEU A 91 -15.08 -2.59 -1.35
N GLN A 92 -14.24 -3.52 -1.82
CA GLN A 92 -13.98 -4.79 -1.14
C GLN A 92 -12.81 -4.73 -0.14
N GLY A 93 -12.22 -3.54 0.06
CA GLY A 93 -11.21 -3.26 1.06
C GLY A 93 -9.91 -2.70 0.48
N ARG A 94 -9.41 -1.63 1.11
CA ARG A 94 -8.24 -0.85 0.65
C ARG A 94 -6.97 -1.69 0.47
N ILE A 95 -6.69 -2.62 1.38
CA ILE A 95 -5.49 -3.49 1.29
C ILE A 95 -5.56 -4.39 0.05
N ARG A 96 -6.74 -4.92 -0.27
CA ARG A 96 -6.94 -5.76 -1.47
C ARG A 96 -6.88 -4.92 -2.74
N ALA A 97 -7.37 -3.69 -2.71
CA ALA A 97 -7.29 -2.75 -3.82
C ALA A 97 -5.85 -2.32 -4.15
N GLU A 98 -5.06 -2.00 -3.12
CA GLU A 98 -3.63 -1.69 -3.27
C GLU A 98 -2.86 -2.89 -3.84
N ARG A 99 -3.19 -4.11 -3.38
CA ARG A 99 -2.61 -5.32 -3.95
C ARG A 99 -3.03 -5.50 -5.42
N PHE A 100 -4.31 -5.31 -5.73
CA PHE A 100 -4.83 -5.39 -7.09
C PHE A 100 -4.09 -4.44 -8.05
N ILE A 101 -3.94 -3.17 -7.67
CA ILE A 101 -3.26 -2.19 -8.52
C ILE A 101 -1.78 -2.50 -8.66
N HIS A 102 -1.12 -2.95 -7.60
CA HIS A 102 0.28 -3.35 -7.64
C HIS A 102 0.48 -4.53 -8.60
N LEU A 103 -0.34 -5.57 -8.52
CA LEU A 103 -0.28 -6.72 -9.43
C LEU A 103 -0.48 -6.29 -10.89
N LEU A 104 -1.43 -5.41 -11.14
CA LEU A 104 -1.71 -4.90 -12.47
C LEU A 104 -0.53 -4.08 -13.01
N GLN A 105 0.08 -3.24 -12.16
CA GLN A 105 1.28 -2.47 -12.47
C GLN A 105 2.48 -3.35 -12.83
N ASN A 106 2.67 -4.47 -12.14
CA ASN A 106 3.74 -5.42 -12.46
C ASN A 106 3.59 -6.03 -13.86
N GLU A 107 2.37 -6.17 -14.35
CA GLU A 107 2.14 -6.69 -15.70
C GLU A 107 2.32 -5.63 -16.77
N ILE A 108 1.85 -4.39 -16.55
CA ILE A 108 1.85 -3.34 -17.59
C ILE A 108 3.15 -2.54 -17.66
N ILE A 109 3.82 -2.28 -16.54
CA ILE A 109 4.96 -1.35 -16.50
C ILE A 109 6.21 -1.92 -17.20
N PRO A 110 6.63 -3.18 -16.93
CA PRO A 110 7.80 -3.76 -17.59
C PRO A 110 7.59 -3.96 -19.09
N LYS A 111 6.40 -4.44 -19.49
CA LYS A 111 6.06 -4.80 -20.87
C LYS A 111 5.63 -3.62 -21.73
N LYS A 112 5.17 -2.53 -21.11
CA LYS A 112 4.43 -1.43 -21.76
C LYS A 112 3.17 -1.94 -22.47
N ASP A 113 2.50 -2.92 -21.86
CA ASP A 113 1.29 -3.53 -22.39
C ASP A 113 0.04 -2.67 -22.14
N ILE A 114 -1.00 -2.92 -22.93
CA ILE A 114 -2.35 -2.43 -22.65
C ILE A 114 -3.02 -3.30 -21.59
N ILE A 115 -3.95 -2.71 -20.85
CA ILE A 115 -4.75 -3.45 -19.87
C ILE A 115 -5.83 -4.21 -20.63
N THR A 116 -5.95 -5.52 -20.36
CA THR A 116 -6.99 -6.38 -20.93
C THR A 116 -7.87 -6.95 -19.83
N GLU A 117 -9.12 -7.29 -20.17
CA GLU A 117 -10.02 -7.94 -19.21
C GLU A 117 -9.44 -9.23 -18.63
N SER A 118 -8.69 -10.00 -19.42
CA SER A 118 -8.03 -11.22 -18.94
C SER A 118 -7.01 -10.92 -17.84
N MET A 119 -6.20 -9.86 -18.02
CA MET A 119 -5.24 -9.41 -17.02
C MET A 119 -5.95 -8.93 -15.75
N VAL A 120 -7.01 -8.13 -15.89
CA VAL A 120 -7.82 -7.66 -14.75
C VAL A 120 -8.42 -8.84 -13.98
N ASN A 121 -9.02 -9.80 -14.67
CA ASN A 121 -9.58 -11.00 -14.05
C ASN A 121 -8.52 -11.81 -13.27
N ASN A 122 -7.31 -11.96 -13.83
CA ASN A 122 -6.21 -12.62 -13.13
C ASN A 122 -5.78 -11.84 -11.89
N CYS A 123 -5.70 -10.51 -11.98
CA CYS A 123 -5.35 -9.64 -10.85
C CYS A 123 -6.42 -9.66 -9.75
N ILE A 124 -7.71 -9.72 -10.09
CA ILE A 124 -8.83 -9.85 -9.12
C ILE A 124 -8.64 -11.13 -8.29
N CYS A 125 -8.46 -12.28 -8.95
CA CYS A 125 -8.27 -13.56 -8.28
C CYS A 125 -7.00 -13.57 -7.40
N ASN A 126 -5.92 -12.99 -7.91
CA ASN A 126 -4.63 -12.95 -7.22
C ASN A 126 -4.61 -11.95 -6.05
N ALA A 127 -5.40 -10.88 -6.13
CA ALA A 127 -5.56 -9.92 -5.05
C ALA A 127 -6.43 -10.45 -3.89
N GLY A 128 -7.21 -11.51 -4.13
CA GLY A 128 -8.18 -12.05 -3.19
C GLY A 128 -9.49 -11.27 -3.18
N LEU A 129 -9.85 -10.66 -4.32
CA LEU A 129 -11.13 -9.99 -4.55
C LEU A 129 -12.18 -11.01 -5.02
N ASP A 130 -13.43 -10.79 -4.64
CA ASP A 130 -14.58 -11.55 -5.16
C ASP A 130 -14.94 -10.99 -6.54
N LYS A 131 -14.79 -11.84 -7.57
CA LYS A 131 -14.98 -11.46 -8.97
C LYS A 131 -16.43 -11.12 -9.31
N ASP A 132 -17.40 -11.80 -8.69
CA ASP A 132 -18.80 -11.60 -9.03
C ASP A 132 -19.28 -10.28 -8.40
N VAL A 133 -18.95 -10.06 -7.13
CA VAL A 133 -19.21 -8.78 -6.44
C VAL A 133 -18.50 -7.63 -7.16
N PHE A 134 -17.25 -7.82 -7.58
CA PHE A 134 -16.49 -6.79 -8.29
C PHE A 134 -17.18 -6.33 -9.58
N LYS A 135 -17.74 -7.29 -10.35
CA LYS A 135 -18.47 -6.98 -11.58
C LYS A 135 -19.79 -6.28 -11.30
N GLU A 136 -20.49 -6.66 -10.24
CA GLU A 136 -21.71 -5.96 -9.82
C GLU A 136 -21.41 -4.52 -9.41
N ASP A 137 -20.37 -4.31 -8.61
CA ASP A 137 -19.91 -3.01 -8.15
C ASP A 137 -19.54 -2.07 -9.29
N LEU A 138 -18.89 -2.57 -10.36
CA LEU A 138 -18.53 -1.78 -11.54
C LEU A 138 -19.72 -1.12 -12.23
N HIS A 139 -20.91 -1.73 -12.17
CA HIS A 139 -22.12 -1.18 -12.80
C HIS A 139 -22.86 -0.20 -11.87
N ASN A 140 -22.41 -0.04 -10.63
CA ASN A 140 -23.03 0.84 -9.66
C ASN A 140 -22.69 2.31 -9.95
N ALA A 141 -23.68 3.19 -9.85
CA ALA A 141 -23.50 4.63 -9.99
C ALA A 141 -22.51 5.20 -8.95
N SER A 142 -22.40 4.56 -7.79
CA SER A 142 -21.50 4.97 -6.69
C SER A 142 -20.02 5.01 -7.07
N ILE A 143 -19.58 4.25 -8.07
CA ILE A 143 -18.18 4.24 -8.52
C ILE A 143 -17.77 5.59 -9.10
N LYS A 144 -18.63 6.17 -9.94
CA LYS A 144 -18.36 7.48 -10.57
C LYS A 144 -18.37 8.60 -9.53
N GLU A 145 -19.27 8.54 -8.57
CA GLU A 145 -19.29 9.47 -7.43
C GLU A 145 -18.00 9.35 -6.60
N SER A 146 -17.51 8.13 -6.37
CA SER A 146 -16.27 7.90 -5.64
C SER A 146 -15.04 8.49 -6.36
N LEU A 147 -14.98 8.41 -7.70
CA LEU A 147 -13.94 9.10 -8.48
C LEU A 147 -14.05 10.64 -8.38
N GLN A 148 -15.28 11.18 -8.34
CA GLN A 148 -15.47 12.61 -8.16
C GLN A 148 -15.00 13.09 -6.79
N VAL A 149 -15.20 12.28 -5.74
CA VAL A 149 -14.66 12.55 -4.40
C VAL A 149 -13.14 12.58 -4.44
N ASP A 150 -12.49 11.60 -5.08
CA ASP A 150 -11.03 11.59 -5.21
C ASP A 150 -10.50 12.79 -6.00
N LEU A 151 -11.24 13.25 -7.02
CA LEU A 151 -10.91 14.45 -7.79
C LEU A 151 -11.03 15.73 -6.95
N HIS A 152 -12.06 15.80 -6.11
CA HIS A 152 -12.22 16.92 -5.20
C HIS A 152 -11.06 16.98 -4.21
N ILE A 153 -10.72 15.85 -3.58
CA ILE A 153 -9.59 15.73 -2.65
C ILE A 153 -8.27 16.14 -3.33
N ALA A 154 -8.00 15.64 -4.54
CA ALA A 154 -6.79 15.98 -5.28
C ALA A 154 -6.71 17.49 -5.60
N ARG A 155 -7.84 18.14 -5.91
CA ARG A 155 -7.89 19.59 -6.17
C ARG A 155 -7.71 20.42 -4.91
N GLU A 156 -8.33 20.00 -3.79
CA GLU A 156 -8.16 20.68 -2.50
C GLU A 156 -6.72 20.64 -2.01
N MET A 157 -6.00 19.55 -2.32
CA MET A 157 -4.59 19.36 -1.98
C MET A 157 -3.62 19.87 -3.06
N ASP A 158 -4.12 20.58 -4.08
CA ASP A 158 -3.33 21.15 -5.18
C ASP A 158 -2.40 20.13 -5.87
N ILE A 159 -2.95 18.96 -6.20
CA ILE A 159 -2.21 17.86 -6.82
C ILE A 159 -2.25 17.98 -8.35
N GLU A 160 -1.16 18.46 -8.93
CA GLU A 160 -1.02 18.59 -10.39
C GLU A 160 -0.47 17.32 -11.05
N GLU A 161 0.46 16.65 -10.38
CA GLU A 161 1.19 15.49 -10.92
C GLU A 161 1.20 14.29 -9.95
N ALA A 162 1.58 13.13 -10.45
CA ALA A 162 1.73 11.90 -9.66
C ALA A 162 3.07 11.20 -10.03
N PRO A 163 3.80 10.64 -9.06
CA PRO A 163 3.41 10.49 -7.66
C PRO A 163 3.47 11.80 -6.85
N SER A 164 2.52 11.99 -5.94
CA SER A 164 2.55 13.09 -4.97
C SER A 164 2.10 12.59 -3.60
N LEU A 165 2.72 13.10 -2.53
CA LEU A 165 2.41 12.77 -1.15
C LEU A 165 2.07 14.05 -0.39
N VAL A 166 1.00 14.01 0.39
CA VAL A 166 0.63 15.12 1.28
C VAL A 166 0.57 14.58 2.71
N PHE A 167 1.33 15.21 3.59
CA PHE A 167 1.46 14.82 4.99
C PHE A 167 0.71 15.82 5.86
N PHE A 168 -0.20 15.34 6.69
CA PHE A 168 -0.91 16.12 7.70
C PHE A 168 -0.54 15.59 9.08
N ASN A 169 -0.25 16.49 10.01
CA ASN A 169 -0.15 16.15 11.42
C ASN A 169 -1.54 16.20 12.08
N GLU A 170 -1.59 16.05 13.40
CA GLU A 170 -2.85 16.12 14.14
C GLU A 170 -3.37 17.55 14.36
N ASP A 171 -2.52 18.56 14.17
CA ASP A 171 -2.94 19.95 14.32
C ASP A 171 -3.67 20.42 13.07
N VAL A 172 -4.99 20.55 13.18
CA VAL A 172 -5.87 21.04 12.10
C VAL A 172 -5.58 22.48 11.68
N HIS A 173 -4.76 23.22 12.44
CA HIS A 173 -4.35 24.57 12.11
C HIS A 173 -3.03 24.63 11.32
N GLU A 174 -2.27 23.54 11.28
CA GLU A 174 -1.06 23.47 10.49
C GLU A 174 -1.37 23.05 9.05
N GLU A 175 -0.65 23.65 8.11
CA GLU A 175 -0.79 23.31 6.70
C GLU A 175 -0.12 21.96 6.40
N GLY A 176 -0.75 21.17 5.53
CA GLY A 176 -0.17 19.90 5.09
C GLY A 176 1.10 20.12 4.26
N LEU A 177 2.10 19.26 4.46
CA LEU A 177 3.33 19.29 3.67
C LEU A 177 3.14 18.46 2.39
N LYS A 178 3.23 19.11 1.22
CA LYS A 178 3.20 18.43 -0.10
C LYS A 178 4.62 18.09 -0.58
N VAL A 179 4.80 16.86 -1.08
CA VAL A 179 6.02 16.35 -1.70
C VAL A 179 5.67 15.75 -3.06
N GLU A 180 6.27 16.30 -4.11
CA GLU A 180 5.98 15.91 -5.49
C GLU A 180 7.12 15.07 -6.07
N GLY A 181 6.79 13.94 -6.68
CA GLY A 181 7.75 13.02 -7.29
C GLY A 181 8.26 11.91 -6.36
N LEU A 182 9.19 11.13 -6.88
CA LEU A 182 9.79 9.99 -6.19
C LEU A 182 11.13 10.37 -5.54
N TYR A 183 11.15 10.36 -4.22
CA TYR A 183 12.36 10.53 -3.42
C TYR A 183 12.86 9.22 -2.78
N PRO A 184 14.14 9.16 -2.38
CA PRO A 184 14.66 8.05 -1.60
C PRO A 184 13.96 7.91 -0.24
N TYR A 185 13.94 6.68 0.30
CA TYR A 185 13.29 6.33 1.57
C TYR A 185 13.57 7.31 2.72
N HIS A 186 14.83 7.72 2.89
CA HIS A 186 15.26 8.55 4.02
C HIS A 186 14.61 9.94 4.03
N ILE A 187 14.20 10.47 2.88
CA ILE A 187 13.52 11.78 2.79
C ILE A 187 12.14 11.69 3.44
N TYR A 188 11.37 10.64 3.16
CA TYR A 188 10.08 10.43 3.81
C TYR A 188 10.23 10.20 5.31
N THR A 189 11.25 9.46 5.73
CA THR A 189 11.50 9.27 7.16
C THR A 189 11.87 10.58 7.85
N TYR A 190 12.64 11.45 7.19
CA TYR A 190 12.97 12.77 7.71
C TYR A 190 11.69 13.58 7.93
N ILE A 191 10.83 13.68 6.90
CA ILE A 191 9.54 14.38 6.99
C ILE A 191 8.69 13.87 8.15
N ILE A 192 8.54 12.55 8.29
CA ILE A 192 7.74 11.96 9.36
C ILE A 192 8.33 12.33 10.73
N ASN A 193 9.65 12.30 10.91
CA ASN A 193 10.28 12.70 12.17
C ASN A 193 10.08 14.19 12.48
N GLU A 194 10.22 15.06 11.48
CA GLU A 194 10.03 16.50 11.64
C GLU A 194 8.59 16.82 12.04
N LEU A 195 7.60 16.22 11.37
CA LEU A 195 6.18 16.42 11.68
C LEU A 195 5.76 15.85 13.04
N MET A 196 6.43 14.79 13.52
CA MET A 196 6.21 14.26 14.86
C MET A 196 6.85 15.12 15.96
N GLY A 197 7.80 16.01 15.62
CA GLY A 197 8.55 16.86 16.56
C GLY A 197 9.38 16.10 17.59
N THR A 198 9.45 14.77 17.51
CA THR A 198 10.08 13.87 18.47
C THR A 198 10.74 12.71 17.73
N SER A 199 11.80 12.14 18.33
CA SER A 199 12.45 10.96 17.78
C SER A 199 11.50 9.76 17.86
N ILE A 200 11.06 9.26 16.70
CA ILE A 200 10.22 8.07 16.60
C ILE A 200 11.07 6.84 16.29
N GLU A 201 10.74 5.71 16.94
CA GLU A 201 11.43 4.44 16.70
C GLU A 201 10.78 3.66 15.56
N LYS A 202 11.62 3.02 14.74
CA LYS A 202 11.15 2.14 13.66
C LYS A 202 10.82 0.77 14.22
N GLU A 203 9.65 0.25 13.89
CA GLU A 203 9.32 -1.14 14.09
C GLU A 203 10.12 -2.02 13.12
N LEU A 204 10.58 -3.18 13.59
CA LEU A 204 11.21 -4.16 12.70
C LEU A 204 10.15 -4.77 11.80
N PRO A 205 10.43 -4.97 10.49
CA PRO A 205 9.50 -5.67 9.63
C PRO A 205 9.27 -7.10 10.15
N PRO A 206 8.05 -7.65 10.01
CA PRO A 206 7.76 -9.01 10.41
C PRO A 206 8.63 -10.01 9.64
N SER A 207 8.67 -11.26 10.10
CA SER A 207 9.38 -12.32 9.37
C SER A 207 8.88 -12.41 7.92
N LEU A 208 9.77 -12.80 6.99
CA LEU A 208 9.43 -12.93 5.57
C LEU A 208 8.19 -13.79 5.34
N GLU A 209 8.06 -14.88 6.08
CA GLU A 209 6.90 -15.76 6.06
C GLU A 209 5.62 -15.05 6.49
N THR A 210 5.64 -14.44 7.68
CA THR A 210 4.51 -13.71 8.24
C THR A 210 4.07 -12.56 7.32
N TYR A 211 5.02 -11.86 6.70
CA TYR A 211 4.70 -10.80 5.75
C TYR A 211 3.98 -11.34 4.52
N ILE A 212 4.48 -12.42 3.92
CA ILE A 212 3.87 -13.05 2.75
C ILE A 212 2.47 -13.58 3.09
N GLU A 213 2.28 -14.14 4.28
CA GLU A 213 0.97 -14.58 4.76
C GLU A 213 -0.02 -13.43 4.93
N GLN A 214 0.38 -12.34 5.59
CA GLN A 214 -0.48 -11.16 5.75
C GLN A 214 -0.83 -10.53 4.41
N GLN A 215 0.16 -10.42 3.53
CA GLN A 215 -0.01 -9.85 2.21
C GLN A 215 -0.57 -10.83 1.19
N GLN A 216 -0.74 -12.12 1.49
CA GLN A 216 -1.22 -13.19 0.61
C GLN A 216 -0.47 -13.40 -0.72
N LEU A 217 0.10 -12.34 -1.32
CA LEU A 217 0.80 -12.28 -2.58
C LEU A 217 1.70 -11.05 -2.58
N VAL A 218 3.00 -11.26 -2.80
CA VAL A 218 4.02 -10.20 -2.80
C VAL A 218 4.92 -10.30 -4.01
N THR A 219 5.61 -9.20 -4.30
CA THR A 219 6.56 -9.08 -5.41
C THR A 219 8.00 -9.09 -4.93
N LYS A 220 8.93 -9.45 -5.83
CA LYS A 220 10.36 -9.42 -5.51
C LYS A 220 10.85 -8.02 -5.13
N GLU A 221 10.40 -7.01 -5.86
CA GLU A 221 10.84 -5.62 -5.70
C GLU A 221 10.40 -5.03 -4.35
N GLU A 222 9.17 -5.33 -3.95
CA GLU A 222 8.63 -5.00 -2.63
C GLU A 222 9.45 -5.64 -1.51
N LEU A 223 9.75 -6.94 -1.61
CA LEU A 223 10.55 -7.65 -0.61
C LEU A 223 11.98 -7.11 -0.50
N LEU A 224 12.61 -6.79 -1.63
CA LEU A 224 13.95 -6.17 -1.64
C LEU A 224 13.95 -4.80 -0.96
N THR A 225 12.90 -4.01 -1.17
CA THR A 225 12.75 -2.68 -0.58
C THR A 225 12.54 -2.75 0.93
N ILE A 226 11.65 -3.64 1.38
CA ILE A 226 11.28 -3.78 2.80
C ILE A 226 12.44 -4.33 3.63
N TYR A 227 13.05 -5.44 3.19
CA TYR A 227 14.04 -6.15 4.00
C TYR A 227 15.46 -5.64 3.80
N GLU A 228 15.75 -4.94 2.70
CA GLU A 228 17.09 -4.44 2.35
C GLU A 228 18.19 -5.52 2.36
N TRP A 229 17.79 -6.78 2.17
CA TRP A 229 18.72 -7.90 2.12
C TRP A 229 19.42 -7.97 0.76
N PRO A 230 20.67 -8.48 0.71
CA PRO A 230 21.28 -8.83 -0.56
C PRO A 230 20.39 -9.82 -1.32
N GLU A 231 20.21 -9.61 -2.63
CA GLU A 231 19.27 -10.38 -3.44
C GLU A 231 19.51 -11.91 -3.35
N LYS A 232 20.77 -12.33 -3.24
CA LYS A 232 21.16 -13.74 -3.05
C LYS A 232 20.61 -14.33 -1.74
N VAL A 233 20.52 -13.54 -0.68
CA VAL A 233 19.98 -13.95 0.63
C VAL A 233 18.46 -14.08 0.54
N LEU A 234 17.79 -13.07 0.00
CA LEU A 234 16.33 -13.10 -0.19
C LEU A 234 15.89 -14.31 -1.02
N ASN A 235 16.58 -14.56 -2.14
CA ASN A 235 16.29 -15.71 -2.99
C ASN A 235 16.50 -17.07 -2.28
N LYS A 236 17.44 -17.16 -1.33
CA LYS A 236 17.65 -18.38 -0.53
C LYS A 236 16.51 -18.60 0.46
N GLU A 237 16.08 -17.57 1.18
CA GLU A 237 14.97 -17.66 2.11
C GLU A 237 13.64 -17.97 1.40
N LEU A 238 13.37 -17.34 0.25
CA LEU A 238 12.19 -17.65 -0.56
C LEU A 238 12.19 -19.10 -1.06
N LYS A 239 13.35 -19.63 -1.48
CA LYS A 239 13.46 -21.06 -1.86
C LYS A 239 13.20 -21.99 -0.68
N LYS A 240 13.71 -21.65 0.52
CA LYS A 240 13.48 -22.42 1.74
C LYS A 240 11.99 -22.48 2.09
N LEU A 241 11.29 -21.33 2.08
CA LEU A 241 9.84 -21.28 2.33
C LEU A 241 9.04 -22.05 1.27
N ALA A 242 9.46 -22.01 0.01
CA ALA A 242 8.82 -22.77 -1.07
C ALA A 242 8.99 -24.30 -0.88
N ILE A 243 10.17 -24.76 -0.46
CA ILE A 243 10.43 -26.18 -0.14
C ILE A 243 9.57 -26.63 1.05
N GLN A 244 9.38 -25.75 2.03
CA GLN A 244 8.50 -25.98 3.18
C GLN A 244 7.01 -25.92 2.84
N GLN A 245 6.65 -25.69 1.58
CA GLN A 245 5.27 -25.55 1.08
C GLN A 245 4.46 -24.42 1.75
N LYS A 246 5.13 -23.43 2.34
CA LYS A 246 4.47 -22.26 2.95
C LYS A 246 4.09 -21.20 1.92
N ILE A 247 4.88 -21.13 0.84
CA ILE A 247 4.65 -20.20 -0.25
C ILE A 247 4.68 -20.94 -1.59
N GLU A 248 3.94 -20.41 -2.55
CA GLU A 248 3.95 -20.84 -3.93
C GLU A 248 4.58 -19.75 -4.79
N LYS A 249 5.54 -20.14 -5.62
CA LYS A 249 6.09 -19.25 -6.63
C LYS A 249 5.15 -19.25 -7.83
N LEU A 250 4.48 -18.13 -8.07
CA LEU A 250 3.75 -17.93 -9.31
C LEU A 250 4.75 -17.41 -10.35
N SER A 251 5.07 -18.28 -11.30
CA SER A 251 5.94 -17.92 -12.43
C SER A 251 5.07 -17.26 -13.48
N ALA A 252 4.94 -15.94 -13.41
CA ALA A 252 4.43 -15.15 -14.51
C ALA A 252 5.58 -14.93 -15.53
N PRO A 253 5.27 -14.67 -16.81
CA PRO A 253 6.28 -14.43 -17.84
C PRO A 253 7.35 -13.40 -17.44
N GLU A 254 7.02 -12.40 -16.61
CA GLU A 254 7.88 -11.23 -16.39
C GLU A 254 7.95 -10.72 -14.94
N GLY A 255 7.60 -11.57 -13.98
CA GLY A 255 7.70 -11.25 -12.55
C GLY A 255 7.78 -12.50 -11.69
N ASN A 256 8.62 -12.46 -10.66
CA ASN A 256 8.57 -13.49 -9.63
C ASN A 256 7.62 -13.01 -8.53
N PHE A 257 6.51 -13.72 -8.39
CA PHE A 257 5.54 -13.49 -7.33
C PHE A 257 5.56 -14.66 -6.35
N TRP A 258 5.29 -14.36 -5.10
CA TRP A 258 5.14 -15.38 -4.06
C TRP A 258 3.79 -15.23 -3.38
N LYS A 259 2.98 -16.28 -3.50
CA LYS A 259 1.68 -16.40 -2.87
C LYS A 259 1.81 -17.20 -1.58
N ALA A 260 1.18 -16.77 -0.50
CA ALA A 260 1.03 -17.61 0.68
C ALA A 260 0.14 -18.83 0.34
N LYS A 261 0.56 -20.02 0.76
CA LYS A 261 -0.31 -21.18 0.74
C LYS A 261 -1.10 -21.18 2.03
N SER A 262 -2.38 -20.84 1.97
CA SER A 262 -3.27 -21.04 3.11
C SER A 262 -3.35 -22.54 3.40
N GLU A 263 -3.05 -22.95 4.63
CA GLU A 263 -3.41 -24.28 5.11
C GLU A 263 -4.94 -24.42 4.99
N LYS A 264 -5.37 -25.50 4.32
CA LYS A 264 -6.79 -25.89 4.29
C LYS A 264 -7.20 -26.49 5.62
#